data_AF-A0A957X6D5-F1
#
_entry.id   AF-A0A957X6D5-F1
#
_cell.length_a   1.000
_cell.length_b   1.000
_cell.length_c   1.000
_cell.angle_alpha   90.00
_cell.angle_beta   90.00
_cell.angle_gamma   90.00
#
_symmetry.space_group_name_H-M   'P 1'
#
loop_
_entity.id
_entity.type
_entity.pdbx_description
1 polymer ?
#
loop_
_entity_poly.entity_id
_entity_poly.type
_entity_poly.pdbx_seq_one_letter_code
_entity_poly.pdbx_strand_id
1 'polypeptide(L)'
;DCLSTVMTNGTLPPNKRLNYALGMVMGVDDFRQEQLHVEWKNRLSNLLLHGYGTACGLAVTTEPTADGNDVLVRITEGYAVSPRGNWIWVDQEQCAQLGAWIAANP
;
A
#
# COMPACT_ATOMS: atom_id res chain seq x y z
N ASP A 1 -7.89 -12.19 28.97
CA ASP A 1 -8.67 -10.95 29.14
C ASP A 1 -9.58 -10.73 27.95
N CYS A 2 -10.88 -10.62 28.20
CA CYS A 2 -11.88 -10.39 27.16
C CYS A 2 -12.19 -8.89 27.10
N LEU A 3 -12.03 -8.27 25.93
CA LEU A 3 -12.38 -6.86 25.75
C LEU A 3 -13.83 -6.76 25.27
N SER A 4 -14.66 -6.05 26.04
CA SER A 4 -15.95 -5.55 25.56
C SER A 4 -15.68 -4.34 24.66
N THR A 5 -15.98 -4.48 23.38
CA THR A 5 -15.95 -3.33 22.46
C THR A 5 -17.25 -2.57 22.59
N VAL A 6 -17.16 -1.29 22.97
CA VAL A 6 -18.27 -0.34 22.81
C VAL A 6 -18.38 -0.04 21.32
N MET A 7 -19.56 -0.24 20.72
CA MET A 7 -19.80 0.18 19.34
C MET A 7 -19.70 1.70 19.28
N THR A 8 -18.54 2.21 18.85
CA THR A 8 -18.40 3.61 18.48
C THR A 8 -19.13 3.79 17.16
N ASN A 9 -20.21 4.58 17.17
CA ASN A 9 -20.87 5.05 15.96
C ASN A 9 -19.82 5.77 15.10
N GLY A 10 -19.26 5.09 14.11
CA GLY A 10 -18.26 5.67 13.21
C GLY A 10 -17.18 4.71 12.70
N THR A 11 -16.90 3.60 13.38
CA THR A 11 -15.85 2.66 12.94
C THR A 11 -16.46 1.38 12.38
N LEU A 12 -16.47 1.26 11.05
CA LEU A 12 -16.95 0.07 10.33
C LEU A 12 -15.95 -1.10 10.51
N PRO A 13 -16.39 -2.28 10.99
CA PRO A 13 -15.49 -3.40 11.24
C PRO A 13 -15.00 -4.03 9.92
N PRO A 14 -13.68 -4.06 9.65
CA PRO A 14 -13.15 -4.53 8.37
C PRO A 14 -13.35 -6.04 8.12
N ASN A 15 -13.55 -6.85 9.17
CA ASN A 15 -13.81 -8.28 9.06
C ASN A 15 -15.29 -8.63 8.79
N LYS A 16 -16.16 -7.64 8.57
CA LYS A 16 -17.56 -7.84 8.16
C LYS A 16 -17.73 -7.48 6.70
N ARG A 17 -18.68 -8.13 6.03
CA ARG A 17 -19.05 -7.87 4.64
C ARG A 17 -20.51 -7.46 4.54
N LEU A 18 -20.83 -6.58 3.60
CA LEU A 18 -22.20 -6.19 3.32
C LEU A 18 -23.00 -7.38 2.77
N ASN A 19 -24.25 -7.55 3.21
CA ASN A 19 -25.16 -8.56 2.70
C ASN A 19 -26.15 -7.91 1.72
N TYR A 20 -25.92 -8.08 0.41
CA TYR A 20 -26.75 -7.49 -0.62
C TYR A 20 -28.13 -8.16 -0.69
N ALA A 21 -29.17 -7.33 -0.85
CA ALA A 21 -30.53 -7.78 -1.10
C ALA A 21 -31.12 -7.05 -2.32
N LEU A 22 -32.04 -7.73 -3.03
CA LEU A 22 -32.74 -7.13 -4.17
C LEU A 22 -33.53 -5.90 -3.72
N GLY A 23 -33.33 -4.77 -4.41
CA GLY A 23 -34.01 -3.50 -4.11
C GLY A 23 -33.42 -2.72 -2.93
N MET A 24 -32.30 -3.16 -2.35
CA MET A 24 -31.61 -2.43 -1.28
C MET A 24 -31.01 -1.11 -1.80
N VAL A 25 -31.28 -0.01 -1.12
CA VAL A 25 -30.64 1.28 -1.37
C VAL A 25 -29.36 1.35 -0.55
N MET A 26 -28.21 1.58 -1.21
CA MET A 26 -26.90 1.64 -0.55
C MET A 26 -26.57 3.07 -0.10
N GLY A 27 -26.20 3.20 1.17
CA GLY A 27 -25.68 4.43 1.76
C GLY A 27 -24.15 4.52 1.73
N VAL A 28 -23.61 5.64 2.20
CA VAL A 28 -22.16 5.87 2.27
C VAL A 28 -21.44 4.79 3.09
N ASP A 29 -22.05 4.38 4.20
CA ASP A 29 -21.44 3.38 5.08
C ASP A 29 -21.45 1.97 4.49
N ASP A 30 -22.44 1.65 3.64
CA ASP A 30 -22.47 0.37 2.90
C ASP A 30 -21.28 0.28 1.93
N PHE A 31 -21.02 1.36 1.18
CA PHE A 31 -19.88 1.42 0.27
C PHE A 31 -18.54 1.36 1.00
N ARG A 32 -18.41 2.10 2.11
CA ARG A 32 -17.20 2.06 2.95
C ARG A 32 -16.99 0.67 3.55
N GLN A 33 -18.05 0.02 4.01
CA GLN A 33 -17.98 -1.31 4.61
C GLN A 33 -17.51 -2.35 3.58
N GLU A 34 -18.01 -2.31 2.35
CA GLU A 34 -17.55 -3.22 1.30
C GLU A 34 -16.08 -2.97 0.93
N GLN A 35 -15.68 -1.70 0.76
CA GLN A 35 -14.29 -1.35 0.45
C GLN A 35 -13.33 -1.82 1.55
N LEU A 36 -13.65 -1.51 2.81
CA LEU A 36 -12.86 -1.92 3.97
C LEU A 36 -12.73 -3.44 4.07
N HIS A 37 -13.81 -4.17 3.76
CA HIS A 37 -13.78 -5.63 3.77
C HIS A 37 -12.81 -6.20 2.73
N VAL A 38 -12.88 -5.69 1.50
CA VAL A 38 -12.03 -6.14 0.40
C VAL A 38 -10.56 -5.84 0.70
N GLU A 39 -10.25 -4.62 1.15
CA GLU A 39 -8.90 -4.22 1.53
C GLU A 39 -8.35 -5.09 2.66
N TRP A 40 -9.14 -5.33 3.70
CA TRP A 40 -8.76 -6.18 4.83
C TRP A 40 -8.48 -7.62 4.42
N LYS A 41 -9.35 -8.22 3.59
CA LYS A 41 -9.17 -9.58 3.11
C LYS A 41 -7.91 -9.69 2.24
N ASN A 42 -7.67 -8.74 1.33
CA ASN A 42 -6.47 -8.72 0.50
C ASN A 42 -5.20 -8.58 1.35
N ARG A 43 -5.21 -7.65 2.33
CA ARG A 43 -4.11 -7.46 3.27
C ARG A 43 -3.81 -8.72 4.06
N LEU A 44 -4.83 -9.44 4.53
CA LEU A 44 -4.66 -10.71 5.24
C LEU A 44 -4.09 -11.80 4.33
N SER A 45 -4.57 -11.91 3.09
CA SER A 45 -4.02 -12.85 2.11
C SER A 45 -2.53 -12.59 1.89
N ASN A 46 -2.15 -11.33 1.72
CA ASN A 46 -0.76 -10.91 1.60
C ASN A 46 0.05 -11.35 2.83
N LEU A 47 -0.38 -10.99 4.05
CA LEU A 47 0.37 -11.28 5.27
C LEU A 47 0.47 -12.77 5.61
N LEU A 48 -0.62 -13.52 5.47
CA LEU A 48 -0.72 -14.89 5.97
C LEU A 48 -0.28 -15.94 4.96
N LEU A 49 -0.36 -15.64 3.66
CA LEU A 49 -0.03 -16.60 2.60
C LEU A 49 1.25 -16.21 1.85
N HIS A 50 1.44 -14.92 1.56
CA HIS A 50 2.55 -14.44 0.71
C HIS A 50 3.70 -13.80 1.50
N GLY A 51 3.45 -13.38 2.74
CA GLY A 51 4.41 -12.64 3.54
C GLY A 51 4.57 -11.19 3.07
N TYR A 52 5.81 -10.72 3.02
CA TYR A 52 6.16 -9.36 2.59
C TYR A 52 7.49 -9.37 1.83
N GLY A 53 7.75 -8.32 1.05
CA GLY A 53 8.95 -8.16 0.25
C GLY A 53 8.65 -7.81 -1.21
N THR A 54 9.69 -7.81 -2.04
CA THR A 54 9.59 -7.57 -3.48
C THR A 54 8.98 -8.79 -4.16
N ALA A 55 7.92 -8.59 -4.93
CA ALA A 55 7.31 -9.63 -5.75
C ALA A 55 7.99 -9.71 -7.12
N CYS A 56 8.23 -8.56 -7.76
CA CYS A 56 9.02 -8.45 -8.99
C CYS A 56 9.52 -7.01 -9.18
N GLY A 57 10.58 -6.83 -9.97
CA GLY A 57 11.12 -5.51 -10.28
C GLY A 57 11.72 -4.80 -9.06
N LEU A 58 11.52 -3.47 -8.99
CA LEU A 58 12.06 -2.61 -7.91
C LEU A 58 13.57 -2.73 -7.70
N ALA A 59 14.30 -3.05 -8.77
CA ALA A 59 15.75 -3.14 -8.70
C ALA A 59 16.34 -1.74 -8.55
N VAL A 60 17.14 -1.56 -7.49
CA VAL A 60 17.82 -0.29 -7.23
C VAL A 60 19.22 -0.35 -7.84
N THR A 61 19.52 0.61 -8.71
CA THR A 61 20.85 0.80 -9.28
C THR A 61 21.32 2.23 -9.03
N THR A 62 22.63 2.40 -8.95
CA THR A 62 23.26 3.71 -8.77
C THR A 62 24.33 3.91 -9.81
N GLU A 63 24.36 5.10 -10.39
CA GLU A 63 25.39 5.49 -11.34
C GLU A 63 25.83 6.94 -11.08
N PRO A 64 27.12 7.28 -11.29
CA PRO A 64 27.56 8.66 -11.26
C PRO A 64 26.82 9.46 -12.33
N THR A 65 26.45 10.69 -12.00
CA THR A 65 26.00 11.67 -12.99
C THR A 65 27.12 12.03 -13.96
N ALA A 66 26.76 12.60 -15.13
CA ALA A 66 27.71 12.85 -16.21
C ALA A 66 28.88 13.78 -15.82
N ASP A 67 28.67 14.68 -14.86
CA ASP A 67 29.71 15.57 -14.33
C ASP A 67 30.50 14.96 -13.15
N GLY A 68 30.08 13.78 -12.67
CA GLY A 68 30.71 13.05 -11.57
C GLY A 68 30.48 13.65 -10.19
N ASN A 69 29.68 14.72 -10.06
CA ASN A 69 29.48 15.43 -8.79
C ASN A 69 28.29 14.91 -7.98
N ASP A 70 27.42 14.11 -8.60
CA ASP A 70 26.23 13.55 -7.97
C ASP A 70 26.03 12.07 -8.34
N VAL A 71 25.16 11.38 -7.62
CA VAL A 71 24.73 10.00 -7.85
C VAL A 71 23.28 9.98 -8.31
N LEU A 72 23.05 9.39 -9.48
CA LEU A 72 21.72 9.06 -9.98
C LEU A 72 21.30 7.71 -9.41
N VAL A 73 20.21 7.70 -8.65
CA VAL A 73 19.53 6.50 -8.16
C VAL A 73 18.41 6.16 -9.14
N ARG A 74 18.38 4.93 -9.64
CA ARG A 74 17.33 4.40 -10.51
C ARG A 74 16.64 3.22 -9.85
N ILE A 75 15.31 3.20 -9.87
CA ILE A 75 14.47 2.12 -9.34
C ILE A 75 13.57 1.65 -10.49
N THR A 76 13.74 0.41 -10.95
CA THR A 76 12.91 -0.14 -12.03
C THR A 76 11.45 -0.27 -11.59
N GLU A 77 10.52 -0.31 -12.55
CA GLU A 77 9.12 -0.65 -12.29
C GLU A 77 9.00 -2.00 -11.57
N GLY A 78 7.93 -2.18 -10.80
CA GLY A 78 7.72 -3.40 -10.04
C GLY A 78 6.69 -3.30 -8.93
N TYR A 79 6.56 -4.41 -8.21
CA TYR A 79 5.55 -4.61 -7.18
C TYR A 79 6.17 -5.19 -5.92
N ALA A 80 5.69 -4.74 -4.77
CA ALA A 80 6.04 -5.30 -3.48
C ALA A 80 4.85 -5.34 -2.53
N VAL A 81 4.99 -6.13 -1.48
CA VAL A 81 4.10 -6.16 -0.33
C VAL A 81 4.85 -5.60 0.87
N SER A 82 4.28 -4.58 1.51
CA SER A 82 4.87 -4.01 2.73
C SER A 82 4.74 -5.00 3.90
N PRO A 83 5.52 -4.83 4.99
CA PRO A 83 5.36 -5.65 6.21
C PRO A 83 3.97 -5.55 6.86
N ARG A 84 3.16 -4.55 6.47
CA ARG A 84 1.76 -4.43 6.90
C ARG A 84 0.78 -5.10 5.94
N GLY A 85 1.22 -5.69 4.82
CA GLY A 85 0.35 -6.37 3.84
C GLY A 85 -0.23 -5.44 2.77
N ASN A 86 0.22 -4.19 2.71
CA ASN A 86 -0.22 -3.24 1.69
C ASN A 86 0.57 -3.48 0.40
N TRP A 87 -0.09 -3.32 -0.75
CA TRP A 87 0.58 -3.29 -2.05
C TRP A 87 1.41 -2.01 -2.20
N ILE A 88 2.58 -2.17 -2.81
CA ILE A 88 3.44 -1.10 -3.31
C ILE A 88 3.57 -1.33 -4.81
N TRP A 89 3.25 -0.31 -5.61
CA TRP A 89 3.30 -0.35 -7.07
C TRP A 89 4.13 0.83 -7.54
N VAL A 90 5.20 0.52 -8.28
CA VAL A 90 5.95 1.48 -9.08
C VAL A 90 5.68 1.15 -10.55
N ASP A 91 4.87 1.98 -11.21
CA ASP A 91 4.36 1.75 -12.57
C ASP A 91 5.39 2.08 -13.66
N GLN A 92 6.29 2.99 -13.36
CA GLN A 92 7.38 3.42 -14.24
C GLN A 92 8.68 3.55 -13.46
N GLU A 93 9.80 3.38 -14.15
CA GLU A 93 11.12 3.60 -13.58
C GLU A 93 11.23 4.99 -12.92
N GLN A 94 11.70 5.00 -11.67
CA GLN A 94 11.89 6.22 -10.89
C GLN A 94 13.37 6.58 -10.86
N CYS A 95 13.69 7.83 -11.16
CA CYS A 95 15.06 8.35 -11.21
C CYS A 95 15.18 9.57 -10.30
N ALA A 96 16.22 9.62 -9.47
CA ALA A 96 16.49 10.76 -8.59
C ALA A 96 17.99 11.02 -8.46
N GLN A 97 18.40 12.28 -8.58
CA GLN A 97 19.75 12.73 -8.23
C GLN A 97 19.82 12.98 -6.73
N LEU A 98 20.65 12.21 -6.02
CA LEU A 98 20.63 12.15 -4.56
C LEU A 98 21.11 13.46 -3.92
N GLY A 99 22.23 14.01 -4.39
CA GLY A 99 22.81 15.25 -3.91
C GLY A 99 21.90 16.44 -4.15
N ALA A 100 21.33 16.56 -5.36
CA ALA A 100 20.33 17.57 -5.67
C ALA A 100 19.10 17.47 -4.74
N TRP A 101 18.62 16.26 -4.45
CA TRP A 101 17.48 16.06 -3.54
C TRP A 101 17.80 16.45 -2.09
N ILE A 102 18.98 16.07 -1.58
CA ILE A 102 19.43 16.45 -0.22
C ILE A 102 19.57 17.97 -0.10
N ALA A 103 20.16 18.64 -1.10
CA ALA A 103 20.31 20.09 -1.08
C ALA A 103 18.97 20.83 -1.07
N ALA A 104 17.94 20.26 -1.70
CA ALA A 104 16.58 20.80 -1.70
C ALA A 104 15.77 20.46 -0.44
N ASN A 105 16.20 19.46 0.35
CA ASN A 105 15.50 18.96 1.53
C ASN A 105 16.48 18.73 2.70
N PRO A 106 17.02 19.80 3.31
CA PRO A 106 18.01 19.71 4.39
C PRO A 106 17.46 19.14 5.70
#